data_AF-A0A2P5MLZ9-F1
#
_entry.id   AF-A0A2P5MLZ9-F1
#
_cell.length_a   1.000
_cell.length_b   1.000
_cell.length_c   1.000
_cell.angle_alpha   90.00
_cell.angle_beta   90.00
_cell.angle_gamma   90.00
#
_symmetry.space_group_name_H-M   'P 1'
#
loop_
_entity.id
_entity.type
_entity.pdbx_description
1 polymer ?
#
loop_
_entity_poly.entity_id
_entity_poly.type
_entity_poly.pdbx_seq_one_letter_code
_entity_poly.pdbx_strand_id
1 'polypeptide(L)'
;MCGVCGCGEGHSHSHEHTHEHGHGQAHQHEHHHSHGPEHAHAPGLSPARMVRIEQDILAENNRYAAQNRGFLAERSILALNLVSSPGSGKTTLLTETITRLKNEVAIGVIEGDQQTARDADRIRATGVPAVQINTGKGCHLDAHRVGHAFEQLALEPHSLLFIENVGNLVCPSAFDLGEAHKVVILSVTEGEDKPIKYPDMFHAA
;
A
#
# COMPACT_ATOMS: atom_id res chain seq x y z
N MET A 1 -16.33 -11.32 3.61
CA MET A 1 -15.09 -11.35 4.43
C MET A 1 -14.60 -9.92 4.58
N CYS A 2 -14.39 -9.43 5.81
CA CYS A 2 -13.97 -8.04 6.07
C CYS A 2 -12.48 -7.86 5.71
N GLY A 3 -12.17 -6.93 4.81
CA GLY A 3 -10.82 -6.65 4.32
C GLY A 3 -9.93 -5.83 5.28
N VAL A 4 -10.42 -5.51 6.48
CA VAL A 4 -9.76 -4.55 7.39
C VAL A 4 -9.07 -5.20 8.59
N CYS A 5 -9.48 -6.40 9.08
CA CYS A 5 -8.84 -6.98 10.28
C CYS A 5 -8.35 -8.43 10.18
N GLY A 6 -8.71 -9.19 9.14
CA GLY A 6 -8.09 -10.49 8.86
C GLY A 6 -8.06 -11.51 10.02
N CYS A 7 -9.07 -11.55 10.89
CA CYS A 7 -9.27 -12.63 11.87
C CYS A 7 -10.53 -13.42 11.49
N GLY A 8 -10.35 -14.69 11.07
CA GLY A 8 -11.44 -15.63 10.85
C GLY A 8 -11.29 -16.81 11.80
N GLU A 9 -12.17 -16.90 12.79
CA GLU A 9 -12.37 -18.15 13.55
C GLU A 9 -13.36 -19.02 12.78
N GLY A 10 -12.99 -20.29 12.58
CA GLY A 10 -13.72 -21.24 11.74
C GLY A 10 -15.04 -21.67 12.37
N HIS A 11 -16.11 -21.59 11.58
CA HIS A 11 -17.37 -22.24 11.89
C HIS A 11 -17.39 -23.65 11.27
N SER A 12 -17.34 -24.68 12.11
CA SER A 12 -17.75 -26.04 11.74
C SER A 12 -19.26 -26.18 12.00
N HIS A 13 -20.06 -26.28 10.94
CA HIS A 13 -21.46 -26.69 11.04
C HIS A 13 -21.59 -28.15 10.61
N SER A 14 -21.98 -29.01 11.55
CA SER A 14 -22.48 -30.36 11.30
C SER A 14 -23.98 -30.26 10.96
N HIS A 15 -24.37 -30.70 9.77
CA HIS A 15 -25.78 -30.87 9.40
C HIS A 15 -26.16 -32.35 9.51
N GLU A 16 -27.07 -32.66 10.43
CA GLU A 16 -27.89 -33.88 10.38
C GLU A 16 -29.20 -33.55 9.64
N HIS A 17 -29.51 -34.34 8.62
CA HIS A 17 -30.78 -34.28 7.90
C HIS A 17 -31.81 -35.20 8.55
N THR A 18 -33.01 -34.69 8.77
CA THR A 18 -34.26 -35.42 8.52
C THR A 18 -35.42 -34.42 8.57
N HIS A 19 -36.32 -34.49 7.59
CA HIS A 19 -37.79 -34.43 7.71
C HIS A 19 -38.40 -34.21 6.31
N GLU A 20 -39.13 -35.21 5.84
CA GLU A 20 -40.15 -35.07 4.78
C GLU A 20 -41.35 -34.30 5.33
N HIS A 21 -42.01 -33.48 4.50
CA HIS A 21 -43.47 -33.45 4.30
C HIS A 21 -43.83 -32.50 3.14
N GLY A 22 -44.87 -32.85 2.39
CA GLY A 22 -45.25 -32.23 1.12
C GLY A 22 -46.36 -31.18 1.16
N HIS A 23 -46.85 -30.91 -0.05
CA HIS A 23 -47.96 -30.06 -0.50
C HIS A 23 -47.63 -28.59 -0.83
N GLY A 24 -47.97 -28.24 -2.09
CA GLY A 24 -47.68 -26.97 -2.71
C GLY A 24 -48.65 -25.85 -2.34
N GLN A 25 -48.18 -24.64 -2.57
CA GLN A 25 -48.96 -23.47 -2.97
C GLN A 25 -47.98 -22.46 -3.59
N ALA A 26 -48.34 -21.95 -4.77
CA ALA A 26 -47.60 -20.89 -5.44
C ALA A 26 -47.88 -19.57 -4.73
N HIS A 27 -46.90 -19.06 -3.99
CA HIS A 27 -46.90 -17.70 -3.48
C HIS A 27 -45.89 -16.88 -4.28
N GLN A 28 -46.40 -15.93 -5.08
CA GLN A 28 -45.60 -14.87 -5.67
C GLN A 28 -45.19 -13.93 -4.53
N HIS A 29 -43.91 -13.98 -4.16
CA HIS A 29 -43.31 -12.98 -3.29
C HIS A 29 -42.71 -11.87 -4.16
N GLU A 30 -43.34 -10.69 -4.13
CA GLU A 30 -42.72 -9.46 -4.60
C GLU A 30 -41.54 -9.13 -3.68
N HIS A 31 -40.33 -9.45 -4.12
CA HIS A 31 -39.11 -9.02 -3.45
C HIS A 31 -38.87 -7.55 -3.81
N HIS A 32 -39.27 -6.66 -2.91
CA HIS A 32 -38.87 -5.26 -2.96
C HIS A 32 -37.38 -5.17 -2.57
N HIS A 33 -36.49 -5.36 -3.54
CA HIS A 33 -35.06 -5.14 -3.36
C HIS A 33 -34.80 -3.63 -3.31
N SER A 34 -34.74 -3.10 -2.10
CA SER A 34 -34.09 -1.82 -1.85
C SER A 34 -32.58 -2.00 -2.08
N HIS A 35 -32.09 -1.65 -3.27
CA HIS A 35 -30.66 -1.51 -3.53
C HIS A 35 -30.15 -0.26 -2.80
N GLY A 36 -29.99 -0.37 -1.49
CA GLY A 36 -29.09 0.49 -0.73
C GLY A 36 -27.64 0.16 -1.12
N PRO A 37 -26.65 1.01 -0.79
CA PRO A 37 -25.28 0.82 -1.22
C PRO A 37 -24.70 -0.43 -0.54
N GLU A 38 -24.87 -1.56 -1.21
CA GLU A 38 -24.15 -2.78 -0.94
C GLU A 38 -22.67 -2.53 -1.25
N HIS A 39 -21.80 -3.18 -0.48
CA HIS A 39 -20.33 -3.20 -0.58
C HIS A 39 -19.55 -2.21 0.30
N ALA A 40 -19.96 -2.02 1.56
CA ALA A 40 -19.09 -1.49 2.62
C ALA A 40 -18.96 -2.53 3.74
N HIS A 41 -18.00 -3.46 3.62
CA HIS A 41 -17.86 -4.59 4.54
C HIS A 41 -17.11 -4.22 5.83
N ALA A 42 -17.76 -3.44 6.71
CA ALA A 42 -17.41 -3.41 8.12
C ALA A 42 -18.70 -3.57 8.96
N PRO A 43 -18.98 -4.77 9.50
CA PRO A 43 -20.20 -5.03 10.26
C PRO A 43 -20.40 -4.02 11.40
N GLY A 44 -21.58 -3.41 11.50
CA GLY A 44 -21.95 -2.51 12.59
C GLY A 44 -21.55 -1.03 12.42
N LEU A 45 -21.02 -0.63 11.27
CA LEU A 45 -20.69 0.78 10.96
C LEU A 45 -21.65 1.35 9.92
N SER A 46 -22.10 2.59 10.12
CA SER A 46 -22.85 3.32 9.10
C SER A 46 -21.89 3.81 7.98
N PRO A 47 -22.37 3.96 6.73
CA PRO A 47 -21.55 4.49 5.64
C PRO A 47 -20.90 5.84 5.96
N ALA A 48 -21.65 6.76 6.57
CA ALA A 48 -21.14 8.07 6.97
C ALA A 48 -20.03 7.97 8.04
N ARG A 49 -20.13 7.01 8.97
CA ARG A 49 -19.08 6.79 9.97
C ARG A 49 -17.83 6.17 9.34
N MET A 50 -17.98 5.31 8.34
CA MET A 50 -16.85 4.72 7.60
C MET A 50 -16.05 5.79 6.85
N VAL A 51 -16.72 6.63 6.06
CA VAL A 51 -16.08 7.74 5.33
C VAL A 51 -15.34 8.68 6.29
N ARG A 52 -15.93 9.01 7.44
CA ARG A 52 -15.25 9.83 8.46
C ARG A 52 -13.97 9.18 8.97
N ILE A 53 -14.00 7.89 9.29
CA ILE A 53 -12.81 7.16 9.76
C ILE A 53 -11.72 7.17 8.68
N GLU A 54 -12.07 6.93 7.42
CA GLU A 54 -11.11 6.98 6.30
C GLU A 54 -10.49 8.38 6.15
N GLN A 55 -11.31 9.43 6.22
CA GLN A 55 -10.84 10.82 6.17
C GLN A 55 -9.91 11.14 7.35
N ASP A 56 -10.26 10.71 8.56
CA ASP A 56 -9.44 10.94 9.75
C ASP A 56 -8.08 10.23 9.63
N ILE A 57 -8.05 9.00 9.09
CA ILE A 57 -6.81 8.25 8.84
C ILE A 57 -5.93 8.98 7.81
N LEU A 58 -6.51 9.41 6.69
CA LEU A 58 -5.77 10.11 5.63
C LEU A 58 -5.27 11.48 6.10
N ALA A 59 -6.07 12.21 6.88
CA ALA A 59 -5.68 13.49 7.45
C ALA A 59 -4.48 13.34 8.40
N GLU A 60 -4.49 12.31 9.25
CA GLU A 60 -3.38 12.05 10.14
C GLU A 60 -2.12 11.60 9.38
N ASN A 61 -2.25 10.76 8.35
CA ASN A 61 -1.13 10.43 7.47
C ASN A 61 -0.53 11.69 6.83
N ASN A 62 -1.37 12.61 6.32
CA ASN A 62 -0.91 13.85 5.69
C ASN A 62 -0.16 14.76 6.68
N ARG A 63 -0.54 14.74 7.96
CA ARG A 63 0.21 15.45 9.01
C ARG A 63 1.63 14.90 9.13
N TYR A 64 1.81 13.58 9.14
CA TYR A 64 3.15 12.96 9.15
C TYR A 64 3.91 13.20 7.84
N ALA A 65 3.24 13.13 6.69
CA ALA A 65 3.86 13.39 5.39
C ALA A 65 4.41 14.81 5.29
N ALA A 66 3.68 15.81 5.81
CA ALA A 66 4.15 17.18 5.88
C ALA A 66 5.41 17.33 6.76
N GLN A 67 5.47 16.60 7.88
CA GLN A 67 6.66 16.57 8.75
C GLN A 67 7.86 15.94 8.05
N ASN A 68 7.66 14.78 7.41
CA ASN A 68 8.69 14.09 6.63
C ASN A 68 9.25 15.00 5.52
N ARG A 69 8.36 15.65 4.77
CA ARG A 69 8.75 16.57 3.70
C ARG A 69 9.58 17.74 4.23
N GLY A 70 9.20 18.33 5.36
CA GLY A 70 9.97 19.37 6.03
C GLY A 70 11.38 18.89 6.40
N PHE A 71 11.49 17.73 7.06
CA PHE A 71 12.76 17.12 7.43
C PHE A 71 13.70 16.90 6.24
N LEU A 72 13.15 16.37 5.14
CA LEU A 72 13.89 16.09 3.90
C LEU A 72 14.32 17.37 3.20
N ALA A 73 13.42 18.36 3.09
CA ALA A 73 13.69 19.64 2.45
C ALA A 73 14.76 20.45 3.18
N GLU A 74 14.70 20.52 4.51
CA GLU A 74 15.71 21.19 5.36
C GLU A 74 17.12 20.62 5.14
N ARG A 75 17.23 19.33 4.79
CA ARG A 75 18.49 18.63 4.56
C ARG A 75 18.85 18.49 3.08
N SER A 76 18.04 19.06 2.19
CA SER A 76 18.21 18.91 0.74
C SER A 76 18.28 17.45 0.28
N ILE A 77 17.46 16.57 0.87
CA ILE A 77 17.36 15.16 0.51
C ILE A 77 16.26 15.00 -0.54
N LEU A 78 16.60 14.45 -1.70
CA LEU A 78 15.62 14.11 -2.72
C LEU A 78 15.04 12.72 -2.44
N ALA A 79 13.78 12.68 -2.01
CA ALA A 79 13.06 11.44 -1.77
C ALA A 79 12.16 11.05 -2.95
N LEU A 80 12.29 9.82 -3.44
CA LEU A 80 11.52 9.24 -4.54
C LEU A 80 10.77 7.98 -4.09
N ASN A 81 9.44 7.97 -4.25
CA ASN A 81 8.57 6.85 -3.90
C ASN A 81 8.30 5.96 -5.12
N LEU A 82 8.93 4.80 -5.20
CA LEU A 82 8.78 3.86 -6.30
C LEU A 82 7.55 2.96 -6.06
N VAL A 83 6.56 3.06 -6.94
CA VAL A 83 5.30 2.33 -6.87
C VAL A 83 5.07 1.53 -8.16
N SER A 84 4.50 0.33 -8.04
CA SER A 84 4.25 -0.56 -9.19
C SER A 84 3.31 -1.70 -8.80
N SER A 85 2.94 -2.56 -9.75
CA SER A 85 2.43 -3.91 -9.42
C SER A 85 3.52 -4.80 -8.81
N PRO A 86 3.16 -5.92 -8.15
CA PRO A 86 4.15 -6.95 -7.80
C PRO A 86 4.88 -7.46 -9.05
N GLY A 87 6.20 -7.63 -8.96
CA GLY A 87 6.99 -8.21 -10.05
C GLY A 87 7.31 -7.28 -11.23
N SER A 88 6.92 -5.99 -11.19
CA SER A 88 7.22 -5.03 -12.27
C SER A 88 8.71 -4.66 -12.41
N GLY A 89 9.58 -5.16 -11.52
CA GLY A 89 11.02 -4.96 -11.59
C GLY A 89 11.57 -3.77 -10.79
N LYS A 90 10.82 -3.22 -9.82
CA LYS A 90 11.25 -2.10 -8.96
C LYS A 90 12.63 -2.32 -8.34
N THR A 91 12.80 -3.42 -7.59
CA THR A 91 14.06 -3.72 -6.92
C THR A 91 15.22 -3.83 -7.89
N THR A 92 15.00 -4.46 -9.05
CA THR A 92 16.04 -4.58 -10.08
C THR A 92 16.45 -3.21 -10.62
N LEU A 93 15.47 -2.39 -11.01
CA LEU A 93 15.72 -1.01 -11.46
C LEU A 93 16.46 -0.21 -10.38
N LEU A 94 16.05 -0.34 -9.12
CA LEU A 94 16.65 0.34 -7.99
C LEU A 94 18.09 -0.11 -7.74
N THR A 95 18.37 -1.41 -7.70
CA THR A 95 19.74 -1.93 -7.49
C THR A 95 20.70 -1.52 -8.60
N GLU A 96 20.23 -1.48 -9.85
CA GLU A 96 21.02 -1.00 -10.99
C GLU A 96 21.28 0.50 -10.90
N THR A 97 20.27 1.28 -10.50
CA THR A 97 20.39 2.73 -10.28
C THR A 97 21.40 3.04 -9.18
N ILE A 98 21.30 2.36 -8.04
CA ILE A 98 22.23 2.49 -6.91
C ILE A 98 23.66 2.17 -7.34
N THR A 99 23.87 1.07 -8.06
CA THR A 99 25.20 0.64 -8.50
C THR A 99 25.89 1.71 -9.34
N ARG A 100 25.13 2.46 -10.13
CA ARG A 100 25.65 3.54 -10.99
C ARG A 100 25.89 4.84 -10.23
N LEU A 101 25.08 5.15 -9.21
CA LEU A 101 25.06 6.48 -8.57
C LEU A 101 25.74 6.54 -7.20
N LYS A 102 25.90 5.42 -6.49
CA LYS A 102 26.36 5.40 -5.08
C LYS A 102 27.75 6.02 -4.83
N ASN A 103 28.57 6.16 -5.87
CA ASN A 103 29.89 6.78 -5.78
C ASN A 103 29.87 8.29 -6.02
N GLU A 104 28.74 8.84 -6.49
CA GLU A 104 28.56 10.26 -6.81
C GLU A 104 27.70 10.98 -5.77
N VAL A 105 26.74 10.27 -5.16
CA VAL A 105 25.83 10.80 -4.16
C VAL A 105 25.53 9.74 -3.11
N ALA A 106 25.37 10.18 -1.85
CA ALA A 106 24.93 9.28 -0.78
C ALA A 106 23.49 8.82 -1.05
N ILE A 107 23.22 7.53 -0.81
CA ILE A 107 21.91 6.93 -1.06
C ILE A 107 21.46 6.15 0.16
N GLY A 108 20.24 6.42 0.63
CA GLY A 108 19.51 5.60 1.58
C GLY A 108 18.29 4.95 0.93
N VAL A 109 17.88 3.79 1.45
CA VAL A 109 16.69 3.08 0.93
C VAL A 109 15.76 2.65 2.05
N ILE A 110 14.46 2.90 1.86
CA ILE A 110 13.39 2.27 2.63
C ILE A 110 12.72 1.26 1.71
N GLU A 111 12.67 0.00 2.12
CA GLU A 111 12.01 -1.07 1.39
C GLU A 111 10.75 -1.48 2.16
N GLY A 112 9.62 -1.53 1.47
CA GLY A 112 8.32 -1.87 2.02
C GLY A 112 7.70 -3.08 1.34
N ASP A 113 7.59 -4.18 2.08
CA ASP A 113 6.90 -5.39 1.65
C ASP A 113 6.00 -5.92 2.77
N GLN A 114 5.06 -6.81 2.44
CA GLN A 114 4.18 -7.45 3.41
C GLN A 114 4.97 -8.31 4.39
N GLN A 115 5.95 -9.05 3.89
CA GLN A 115 6.75 -10.01 4.64
C GLN A 115 8.17 -10.14 4.06
N THR A 116 9.05 -10.76 4.84
CA THR A 116 10.45 -11.06 4.51
C THR A 116 11.35 -9.82 4.45
N ALA A 117 12.64 -10.03 4.20
CA ALA A 117 13.61 -8.95 4.01
C ALA A 117 14.37 -9.09 2.68
N ARG A 118 13.82 -9.87 1.74
CA ARG A 118 14.56 -10.31 0.53
C ARG A 118 15.01 -9.15 -0.33
N ASP A 119 14.14 -8.19 -0.58
CA ASP A 119 14.47 -7.04 -1.42
C ASP A 119 15.39 -6.07 -0.67
N ALA A 120 15.16 -5.84 0.63
CA ALA A 120 16.10 -5.08 1.46
C ALA A 120 17.50 -5.71 1.51
N ASP A 121 17.62 -7.04 1.58
CA ASP A 121 18.90 -7.77 1.55
C ASP A 121 19.62 -7.60 0.20
N ARG A 122 18.88 -7.70 -0.91
CA ARG A 122 19.42 -7.45 -2.26
C ARG A 122 19.92 -6.02 -2.40
N ILE A 123 19.20 -5.05 -1.84
CA ILE A 123 19.60 -3.64 -1.85
C ILE A 123 20.84 -3.43 -0.98
N ARG A 124 20.88 -3.98 0.25
CA ARG A 124 22.06 -3.92 1.12
C ARG A 124 23.31 -4.54 0.47
N ALA A 125 23.16 -5.59 -0.33
CA ALA A 125 24.27 -6.20 -1.07
C ALA A 125 24.93 -5.25 -2.08
N THR A 126 24.26 -4.16 -2.48
CA THR A 126 24.87 -3.09 -3.30
C THR A 126 25.82 -2.19 -2.49
N GLY A 127 25.81 -2.27 -1.16
CA GLY A 127 26.66 -1.51 -0.24
C GLY A 127 26.03 -0.24 0.32
N VAL A 128 24.78 0.08 0.00
CA VAL A 128 24.05 1.23 0.58
C VAL A 128 23.20 0.81 1.78
N PRO A 129 22.96 1.71 2.75
CA PRO A 129 22.05 1.44 3.86
C PRO A 129 20.61 1.27 3.37
N ALA A 130 19.94 0.21 3.83
CA ALA A 130 18.53 -0.04 3.55
C ALA A 130 17.78 -0.56 4.78
N VAL A 131 16.61 0.03 5.05
CA VAL A 131 15.70 -0.34 6.15
C VAL A 131 14.48 -1.06 5.58
N GLN A 132 14.17 -2.22 6.15
CA GLN A 132 12.96 -2.99 5.84
C GLN A 132 11.79 -2.49 6.68
N ILE A 133 10.63 -2.29 6.04
CA ILE A 133 9.35 -2.09 6.70
C ILE A 133 8.43 -3.26 6.29
N ASN A 134 8.18 -4.18 7.23
CA ASN A 134 7.21 -5.26 7.04
C ASN A 134 5.79 -4.77 7.32
N THR A 135 4.95 -4.60 6.30
CA THR A 135 3.59 -4.06 6.45
C THR A 135 2.59 -5.07 7.00
N GLY A 136 2.95 -6.35 7.08
CA GLY A 136 2.06 -7.41 7.53
C GLY A 136 0.96 -7.63 6.50
N LYS A 137 -0.27 -7.22 6.81
CA LYS A 137 -1.40 -7.26 5.88
C LYS A 137 -1.61 -5.93 5.14
N GLY A 138 -0.83 -4.90 5.48
CA GLY A 138 -0.91 -3.59 4.82
C GLY A 138 -0.56 -3.68 3.33
N CYS A 139 -1.32 -2.97 2.50
CA CYS A 139 -1.16 -2.97 1.04
C CYS A 139 -0.37 -1.75 0.52
N HIS A 140 0.17 -0.93 1.42
CA HIS A 140 0.95 0.28 1.16
C HIS A 140 1.82 0.65 2.38
N LEU A 141 2.78 1.55 2.18
CA LEU A 141 3.46 2.28 3.26
C LEU A 141 2.66 3.51 3.71
N ASP A 142 2.87 3.93 4.96
CA ASP A 142 2.34 5.18 5.52
C ASP A 142 3.48 6.12 5.95
N ALA A 143 3.19 7.41 6.01
CA ALA A 143 4.18 8.45 6.32
C ALA A 143 4.78 8.29 7.72
N HIS A 144 4.01 7.81 8.69
CA HIS A 144 4.47 7.68 10.07
C HIS A 144 5.62 6.66 10.15
N ARG A 145 5.45 5.49 9.54
CA ARG A 145 6.47 4.43 9.52
C ARG A 145 7.69 4.83 8.69
N VAL A 146 7.48 5.54 7.59
CA VAL A 146 8.57 6.09 6.76
C VAL A 146 9.40 7.10 7.56
N GLY A 147 8.76 8.01 8.31
CA GLY A 147 9.45 8.97 9.16
C GLY A 147 10.34 8.29 10.21
N HIS A 148 9.85 7.24 10.87
CA HIS A 148 10.66 6.44 11.82
C HIS A 148 11.87 5.76 11.17
N ALA A 149 11.79 5.43 9.88
CA ALA A 149 12.92 4.81 9.18
C ALA A 149 14.04 5.82 8.86
N PHE A 150 13.76 7.13 8.83
CA PHE A 150 14.80 8.16 8.63
C PHE A 150 15.84 8.13 9.75
N GLU A 151 15.41 7.91 10.98
CA GLU A 151 16.29 7.82 12.15
C GLU A 151 17.25 6.63 12.05
N GLN A 152 16.75 5.49 11.57
CA GLN A 152 17.55 4.27 11.41
C GLN A 152 18.55 4.36 10.26
N LEU A 153 18.20 5.08 9.18
CA LEU A 153 19.08 5.28 8.02
C LEU A 153 20.18 6.31 8.27
N ALA A 154 20.04 7.16 9.30
CA ALA A 154 20.94 8.28 9.56
C ALA A 154 21.21 9.10 8.28
N LEU A 155 20.14 9.57 7.63
CA LEU A 155 20.22 10.19 6.31
C LEU A 155 21.15 11.41 6.30
N GLU A 156 22.18 11.34 5.45
CA GLU A 156 23.10 12.43 5.19
C GLU A 156 22.40 13.58 4.44
N PRO A 157 22.72 14.86 4.72
CA PRO A 157 22.26 15.98 3.90
C PRO A 157 22.74 15.88 2.45
N HIS A 158 22.04 16.53 1.52
CA HIS A 158 22.37 16.55 0.08
C HIS A 158 22.45 15.15 -0.56
N SER A 159 21.55 14.25 -0.15
CA SER A 159 21.54 12.84 -0.56
C SER A 159 20.27 12.44 -1.32
N LEU A 160 20.23 11.19 -1.78
CA LEU A 160 19.03 10.56 -2.34
C LEU A 160 18.42 9.58 -1.34
N LEU A 161 17.09 9.59 -1.26
CA LEU A 161 16.32 8.58 -0.56
C LEU A 161 15.38 7.90 -1.56
N PHE A 162 15.54 6.58 -1.73
CA PHE A 162 14.55 5.77 -2.44
C PHE A 162 13.61 5.10 -1.45
N ILE A 163 12.32 5.16 -1.70
CA ILE A 163 11.30 4.42 -0.96
C ILE A 163 10.70 3.42 -1.94
N GLU A 164 11.09 2.16 -1.86
CA GLU A 164 10.45 1.08 -2.63
C GLU A 164 9.17 0.67 -1.89
N ASN A 165 8.02 0.99 -2.47
CA ASN A 165 6.72 0.72 -1.86
C ASN A 165 6.26 -0.73 -2.14
N VAL A 166 5.23 -1.15 -1.39
CA VAL A 166 4.56 -2.44 -1.61
C VAL A 166 4.07 -2.52 -3.05
N GLY A 167 4.22 -3.67 -3.69
CA GLY A 167 3.70 -3.92 -5.04
C GLY A 167 2.17 -3.81 -5.08
N ASN A 168 1.65 -2.63 -5.40
CA ASN A 168 0.23 -2.34 -5.51
C ASN A 168 0.00 -1.03 -6.29
N LEU A 169 -0.92 -1.04 -7.26
CA LEU A 169 -1.32 0.13 -8.05
C LEU A 169 -2.61 0.81 -7.54
N VAL A 170 -3.16 0.37 -6.40
CA VAL A 170 -4.39 0.93 -5.82
C VAL A 170 -4.08 1.67 -4.52
N CYS A 171 -3.80 0.95 -3.43
CA CYS A 171 -3.68 1.58 -2.11
C CYS A 171 -2.65 2.72 -2.05
N PRO A 172 -1.43 2.61 -2.63
CA PRO A 172 -0.42 3.65 -2.45
C PRO A 172 -0.71 4.99 -3.16
N SER A 173 -1.76 5.09 -3.97
CA SER A 173 -2.14 6.36 -4.63
C SER A 173 -2.69 7.39 -3.63
N ALA A 174 -3.37 6.92 -2.59
CA ALA A 174 -4.01 7.77 -1.58
C ALA A 174 -3.08 8.21 -0.44
N PHE A 175 -1.89 7.60 -0.32
CA PHE A 175 -0.97 7.83 0.79
C PHE A 175 0.27 8.59 0.33
N ASP A 176 0.34 9.85 0.75
CA ASP A 176 1.54 10.69 0.71
C ASP A 176 2.51 10.24 1.81
N LEU A 177 3.79 10.09 1.49
CA LEU A 177 4.85 9.71 2.45
C LEU A 177 5.76 10.90 2.81
N GLY A 178 5.54 12.06 2.17
CA GLY A 178 6.43 13.21 2.24
C GLY A 178 7.51 13.19 1.17
N GLU A 179 7.43 12.30 0.18
CA GLU A 179 8.32 12.26 -0.98
C GLU A 179 8.25 13.54 -1.83
N ALA A 180 9.30 13.79 -2.62
CA ALA A 180 9.27 14.84 -3.63
C ALA A 180 8.48 14.40 -4.87
N HIS A 181 8.69 13.15 -5.29
CA HIS A 181 8.01 12.57 -6.45
C HIS A 181 7.65 11.10 -6.21
N LYS A 182 6.48 10.73 -6.70
CA LYS A 182 6.04 9.33 -6.82
C LYS A 182 6.38 8.87 -8.23
N VAL A 183 7.05 7.74 -8.36
CA VAL A 183 7.53 7.20 -9.64
C VAL A 183 6.83 5.88 -9.90
N VAL A 184 5.90 5.87 -10.85
CA VAL A 184 5.18 4.66 -11.26
C VAL A 184 6.05 3.86 -12.24
N ILE A 185 6.29 2.60 -11.91
CA ILE A 185 7.01 1.65 -12.76
C ILE A 185 6.02 0.62 -13.30
N LEU A 186 6.00 0.47 -14.62
CA LEU A 186 5.14 -0.45 -15.34
C LEU A 186 5.98 -1.38 -16.22
N SER A 187 5.74 -2.70 -16.13
CA SER A 187 6.33 -3.66 -17.04
C SER A 187 5.45 -3.92 -18.26
N VAL A 188 6.06 -4.22 -19.41
CA VAL A 188 5.34 -4.55 -20.64
C VAL A 188 4.43 -5.77 -20.49
N THR A 189 4.81 -6.72 -19.63
CA THR A 189 4.04 -7.96 -19.37
C THR A 189 2.75 -7.72 -18.61
N GLU A 190 2.58 -6.54 -18.01
CA GLU A 190 1.33 -6.17 -17.36
C GLU A 190 0.27 -5.71 -18.37
N GLY A 191 0.66 -5.32 -19.59
CA GLY A 191 -0.23 -4.78 -20.62
C GLY A 191 -0.38 -3.26 -20.58
N GLU A 192 -0.56 -2.66 -21.76
CA GLU A 192 -0.58 -1.20 -21.97
C GLU A 192 -1.77 -0.46 -21.35
N ASP A 193 -2.83 -1.18 -20.96
CA ASP A 193 -4.09 -0.59 -20.47
C ASP A 193 -4.05 -0.19 -18.98
N LYS A 194 -2.93 -0.42 -18.29
CA LYS A 194 -2.77 -0.11 -16.86
C LYS A 194 -3.05 1.34 -16.49
N PRO A 195 -2.59 2.37 -17.24
CA PRO A 195 -2.89 3.76 -16.91
C PRO A 195 -4.38 4.07 -16.85
N ILE A 196 -5.18 3.49 -17.76
CA ILE A 196 -6.64 3.71 -17.80
C ILE A 196 -7.34 2.89 -16.70
N LYS A 197 -6.79 1.72 -16.35
CA LYS A 197 -7.33 0.86 -15.28
C LYS A 197 -7.02 1.36 -13.87
N TYR A 198 -5.93 2.09 -13.68
CA TYR A 198 -5.47 2.59 -12.38
C TYR A 198 -5.24 4.11 -12.41
N PRO A 199 -6.24 4.91 -12.81
CA PRO A 199 -6.06 6.32 -13.12
C PRO A 199 -5.52 7.13 -11.93
N ASP A 200 -5.96 6.83 -10.71
CA ASP A 200 -5.52 7.55 -9.52
C ASP A 200 -4.02 7.41 -9.26
N MET A 201 -3.46 6.21 -9.50
CA MET A 201 -2.03 5.96 -9.32
C MET A 201 -1.19 6.73 -10.34
N PHE A 202 -1.60 6.73 -11.61
CA PHE A 202 -0.89 7.43 -12.67
C PHE A 202 -1.10 8.94 -12.63
N HIS A 203 -2.18 9.43 -12.01
CA HIS A 203 -2.40 10.85 -11.75
C HIS A 203 -1.56 11.37 -10.58
N ALA A 204 -1.31 10.52 -9.58
CA ALA A 204 -0.52 10.87 -8.40
C ALA A 204 1.01 10.89 -8.64
N ALA A 205 1.47 10.54 -9.85
CA ALA A 205 2.88 10.37 -10.21
C ALA A 205 3.41 11.53 -11.06
#